data_AF-A0A2H0XFA7-F1
#
_entry.id   AF-A0A2H0XFA7-F1
#
_cell.length_a   1.000
_cell.length_b   1.000
_cell.length_c   1.000
_cell.angle_alpha   90.00
_cell.angle_beta   90.00
_cell.angle_gamma   90.00
#
_symmetry.space_group_name_H-M   'P 1'
#
loop_
_entity.id
_entity.type
_entity.pdbx_description
1 polymer ?
#
loop_
_entity_poly.entity_id
_entity_poly.type
_entity_poly.pdbx_seq_one_letter_code
_entity_poly.pdbx_strand_id
1 'polypeptide(L)' 'IKYGLGSRAAPIVNSAIIGAFVRATGYIGIESVLQSIREESPAKPEENAMAAKEAYEKTRLK' A
#
# COMPACT_ATOMS: atom_id res chain seq x y z
N ILE A 1 -1.64 11.29 3.91
CA ILE A 1 -0.84 12.47 4.38
C ILE A 1 0.65 12.35 4.10
N LYS A 2 1.42 11.41 4.68
CA LYS A 2 2.88 11.25 4.44
C LYS A 2 3.26 11.19 2.95
N TYR A 3 2.51 10.40 2.18
CA TYR A 3 2.72 10.22 0.74
C TYR A 3 1.81 11.12 -0.12
N GLY A 4 1.18 12.14 0.46
CA GLY A 4 0.28 13.04 -0.27
C GLY A 4 -0.94 12.36 -0.91
N LEU A 5 -1.35 11.19 -0.42
CA LEU A 5 -2.55 10.46 -0.87
C LEU A 5 -3.80 10.99 -0.15
N GLY A 6 -4.71 11.61 -0.91
CA GLY A 6 -5.91 12.28 -0.39
C GLY A 6 -5.61 13.60 0.35
N SER A 7 -6.66 14.25 0.84
CA SER A 7 -6.54 15.46 1.67
C SER A 7 -6.29 15.09 3.13
N ARG A 8 -6.01 16.08 3.98
CA ARG A 8 -5.93 15.85 5.44
C ARG A 8 -7.29 15.44 6.02
N ALA A 9 -8.38 15.98 5.49
CA ALA A 9 -9.74 15.66 5.92
C ALA A 9 -10.23 14.32 5.36
N ALA A 10 -9.70 13.89 4.21
CA ALA A 10 -10.07 12.65 3.53
C ALA A 10 -8.81 11.96 2.93
N PRO A 11 -8.00 11.29 3.76
CA PRO A 11 -6.83 10.55 3.29
C PRO A 11 -7.26 9.29 2.52
N ILE A 12 -6.55 8.97 1.45
CA ILE A 12 -6.73 7.71 0.71
C ILE A 12 -5.84 6.63 1.34
N VAL A 13 -6.42 5.47 1.65
CA VAL A 13 -5.79 4.41 2.47
C VAL A 13 -5.77 3.02 1.83
N ASN A 14 -6.38 2.85 0.65
CA ASN A 14 -6.57 1.55 -0.01
C ASN A 14 -5.26 0.77 -0.23
N SER A 15 -4.21 1.39 -0.78
CA SER A 15 -2.92 0.70 -1.01
C SER A 15 -2.23 0.29 0.29
N ALA A 16 -2.35 1.10 1.35
CA ALA A 16 -1.86 0.71 2.68
C ALA A 16 -2.61 -0.52 3.22
N ILE A 17 -3.94 -0.58 3.05
CA ILE A 17 -4.75 -1.74 3.43
C ILE A 17 -4.29 -2.99 2.67
N ILE A 18 -4.04 -2.88 1.36
CA ILE A 18 -3.54 -4.00 0.54
C ILE A 18 -2.20 -4.51 1.10
N GLY A 19 -1.24 -3.62 1.38
CA GLY A 19 0.05 -4.01 1.95
C GLY A 19 -0.06 -4.74 3.29
N ALA A 20 -0.91 -4.23 4.19
CA ALA A 20 -1.19 -4.88 5.47
C ALA A 20 -1.86 -6.26 5.29
N PHE A 21 -2.83 -6.37 4.38
CA PHE A 21 -3.50 -7.62 4.05
C PHE A 21 -2.53 -8.67 3.52
N VAL A 22 -1.63 -8.29 2.60
CA VAL A 22 -0.62 -9.17 2.05
C VAL A 22 0.29 -9.71 3.15
N ARG A 23 0.72 -8.85 4.10
CA ARG A 23 1.52 -9.30 5.25
C ARG A 23 0.75 -10.26 6.14
N ALA A 24 -0.50 -9.92 6.48
CA ALA A 24 -1.30 -10.70 7.42
C ALA A 24 -1.67 -12.10 6.89
N THR A 25 -1.81 -12.25 5.58
CA THR A 25 -2.24 -13.51 4.94
C THR A 25 -1.09 -14.34 4.40
N GLY A 26 -0.03 -13.70 3.88
CA GLY A 26 1.08 -14.39 3.23
C GLY A 26 0.72 -15.07 1.90
N TYR A 27 -0.47 -14.83 1.34
CA TYR A 27 -0.93 -15.50 0.11
C TYR A 27 -0.28 -14.97 -1.17
N ILE A 28 0.20 -13.72 -1.14
CA ILE A 28 0.71 -13.02 -2.30
C ILE A 28 2.09 -12.44 -1.93
N GLY A 29 3.03 -12.46 -2.88
CA GLY A 29 4.32 -11.80 -2.69
C GLY A 29 4.17 -10.28 -2.70
N ILE A 30 4.83 -9.59 -1.75
CA ILE A 30 4.78 -8.12 -1.69
C ILE A 30 5.33 -7.48 -2.98
N GLU A 31 6.38 -8.03 -3.58
CA GLU A 31 6.97 -7.46 -4.80
C GLU A 31 5.97 -7.46 -5.98
N SER A 32 5.20 -8.53 -6.16
CA SER A 32 4.15 -8.59 -7.20
C SER A 32 3.08 -7.53 -6.96
N VAL A 33 2.65 -7.34 -5.71
CA VAL A 33 1.68 -6.30 -5.36
C VAL A 33 2.23 -4.90 -5.61
N LEU A 34 3.49 -4.64 -5.23
CA LEU A 34 4.11 -3.34 -5.47
C LEU A 34 4.26 -3.04 -6.96
N GLN A 35 4.61 -4.04 -7.77
CA GLN A 35 4.65 -3.91 -9.22
C GLN A 35 3.27 -3.58 -9.80
N SER A 36 2.23 -4.36 -9.45
CA SER A 36 0.86 -4.11 -9.94
C SER A 36 0.33 -2.73 -9.53
N ILE A 37 0.64 -2.25 -8.33
CA ILE A 37 0.26 -0.89 -7.92
C ILE A 37 0.94 0.16 -8.79
N ARG A 38 2.23 -0.03 -9.15
CA ARG A 38 2.93 0.93 -10.01
C ARG A 38 2.38 0.97 -11.43
N GLU A 39 1.98 -0.18 -11.95
CA GLU A 39 1.45 -0.33 -13.30
C GLU A 39 0.01 0.18 -13.42
N GLU A 40 -0.84 -0.11 -12.43
CA GLU A 40 -2.30 0.05 -12.55
C GLU A 40 -2.87 1.24 -11.75
N SER A 41 -2.10 1.86 -10.86
CA SER A 41 -2.64 2.96 -10.05
C SER A 41 -2.93 4.18 -10.92
N PRO A 42 -4.18 4.70 -10.92
CA PRO A 42 -4.57 5.80 -11.81
C PRO A 42 -3.94 7.15 -11.43
N ALA A 43 -3.39 7.25 -10.22
CA ALA A 43 -2.74 8.46 -9.74
C ALA A 43 -1.70 8.14 -8.67
N LYS A 44 -0.55 8.80 -8.72
CA LYS A 44 0.54 8.66 -7.74
C LYS A 44 0.98 7.19 -7.51
N PRO A 45 1.36 6.47 -8.58
CA PRO A 45 1.68 5.04 -8.50
C PRO A 45 2.77 4.71 -7.50
N GLU A 46 3.86 5.48 -7.48
CA GLU A 46 4.96 5.27 -6.55
C GLU A 46 4.57 5.55 -5.10
N GLU A 47 3.79 6.61 -4.84
CA GLU A 47 3.30 6.91 -3.49
C GLU A 47 2.33 5.86 -2.97
N ASN A 48 1.47 5.31 -3.83
CA ASN A 48 0.61 4.20 -3.48
C ASN A 48 1.43 2.92 -3.19
N ALA A 49 2.46 2.63 -3.99
CA ALA A 49 3.36 1.51 -3.76
C ALA A 49 4.13 1.67 -2.44
N MET A 50 4.65 2.87 -2.16
CA MET A 50 5.32 3.16 -0.88
C MET A 50 4.37 3.03 0.31
N ALA A 51 3.11 3.48 0.19
CA ALA A 51 2.10 3.32 1.23
C ALA A 51 1.80 1.84 1.51
N ALA A 52 1.69 1.01 0.46
CA ALA A 52 1.54 -0.43 0.60
C ALA A 52 2.76 -1.08 1.27
N LYS A 53 3.98 -0.76 0.80
CA LYS A 53 5.23 -1.30 1.35
C LYS A 53 5.38 -0.97 2.83
N GLU A 54 5.15 0.29 3.21
CA GLU A 54 5.23 0.71 4.62
C GLU A 54 4.22 -0.05 5.50
N ALA A 55 2.99 -0.22 5.02
CA ALA A 55 1.98 -0.96 5.76
C ALA A 55 2.33 -2.45 5.90
N TYR A 56 2.87 -3.07 4.85
CA TYR A 56 3.37 -4.45 4.88
C TYR A 56 4.48 -4.63 5.93
N GLU A 57 5.44 -3.70 5.98
CA GLU A 57 6.56 -3.74 6.93
C GLU A 57 6.10 -3.58 8.38
N LYS A 58 5.17 -2.65 8.63
CA LYS A 58 4.66 -2.30 9.98
C LYS A 58 3.61 -3.27 10.51
N THR A 59 2.99 -4.09 9.65
CA THR A 59 1.97 -5.04 10.08
C THR A 59 2.59 -6.17 10.90
N ARG A 60 2.14 -6.30 12.15
CA ARG A 60 2.61 -7.31 13.09
C ARG A 60 1.81 -8.59 12.91
N LEU A 61 2.51 -9.71 12.83
CA LEU A 61 1.90 -11.04 12.89
C LEU A 61 1.67 -11.41 14.36
N LYS A 62 0.57 -12.11 14.63
CA LYS A 62 0.29 -12.70 15.94
C LYS A 62 0.87 -14.10 16.02
#